data_AF-A0A427K2A9-F1
#
_entry.id   AF-A0A427K2A9-F1
#
_cell.length_a   1.000
_cell.length_b   1.000
_cell.length_c   1.000
_cell.angle_alpha   90.00
_cell.angle_beta   90.00
_cell.angle_gamma   90.00
#
_symmetry.space_group_name_H-M   'P 1'
#
loop_
_entity.id
_entity.type
_entity.pdbx_description
1 polymer ?
#
loop_
_entity_poly.entity_id
_entity_poly.type
_entity_poly.pdbx_seq_one_letter_code
_entity_poly.pdbx_strand_id
1 'polypeptide(L)'
;MRVVAHRHVKAALTRNVRVMPDCMSITRQQPQPELPTEPEVVTTLRKACKKLSARKQRQIEEFIQVLATLQKRPRKIPEGLVEWRPL
;
A
#
# COMPACT_ATOMS: atom_id res chain seq x y z
N MET A 1 14.27 -11.04 -20.58
CA MET A 1 14.23 -10.35 -19.27
C MET A 1 13.59 -8.99 -19.48
N ARG A 2 12.47 -8.66 -18.83
CA ARG A 2 11.87 -7.31 -18.88
C ARG A 2 12.21 -6.60 -17.57
N VAL A 3 12.92 -5.49 -17.65
CA VAL A 3 13.15 -4.58 -16.53
C VAL A 3 11.90 -3.71 -16.40
N VAL A 4 11.17 -3.84 -15.30
CA VAL A 4 10.02 -2.97 -15.00
C VAL A 4 10.56 -1.70 -14.35
N ALA A 5 10.49 -0.58 -15.06
CA ALA A 5 10.85 0.71 -14.50
C ALA A 5 9.81 1.12 -13.44
N HIS A 6 10.21 1.15 -12.17
CA HIS A 6 9.42 1.79 -11.12
C HIS A 6 9.44 3.30 -11.34
N ARG A 7 8.32 3.86 -11.83
CA ARG A 7 8.13 5.32 -11.83
C ARG A 7 8.15 5.81 -10.40
N HIS A 8 9.11 6.68 -10.10
CA HIS A 8 9.06 7.50 -8.90
C HIS A 8 7.90 8.48 -9.06
N VAL A 9 6.88 8.36 -8.20
CA VAL A 9 5.81 9.34 -8.12
C VAL A 9 6.37 10.56 -7.39
N LYS A 10 6.78 11.58 -8.15
CA LYS A 10 7.22 12.86 -7.59
C LYS A 10 5.97 13.69 -7.28
N ALA A 11 5.57 13.71 -6.01
CA ALA A 11 4.46 14.58 -5.57
C ALA A 11 4.84 16.06 -5.79
N ALA A 12 4.11 16.75 -6.66
CA ALA A 12 4.27 18.18 -6.86
C ALA A 12 3.58 18.93 -5.70
N LEU A 13 4.37 19.49 -4.79
CA LEU A 13 3.85 20.36 -3.74
C LEU A 13 3.56 21.73 -4.35
N THR A 14 2.29 22.11 -4.44
CA THR A 14 1.87 23.45 -4.84
C THR A 14 1.75 24.35 -3.61
N ARG A 15 2.15 25.61 -3.75
CA ARG A 15 2.16 26.59 -2.65
C ARG A 15 1.20 27.71 -2.99
N ASN A 16 0.17 27.89 -2.16
CA ASN A 16 -0.81 28.97 -2.31
C ASN A 16 -0.37 30.15 -1.45
N VAL A 17 -0.33 31.34 -2.04
CA VAL A 17 -0.02 32.59 -1.35
C VAL A 17 -1.23 33.51 -1.44
N ARG A 18 -1.72 33.98 -0.30
CA ARG A 18 -2.79 34.98 -0.23
C ARG A 18 -2.27 36.17 0.55
N VAL A 19 -2.37 37.36 -0.05
CA VAL A 19 -1.97 38.64 0.55
C VAL A 19 -3.22 39.41 0.95
N MET A 20 -3.24 39.93 2.16
CA MET A 20 -4.29 40.77 2.73
C MET A 20 -3.64 42.05 3.29
N PRO A 21 -4.41 43.12 3.57
CA PRO A 21 -3.89 44.24 4.34
C PRO A 21 -3.28 43.70 5.65
N ASP A 22 -2.05 44.12 5.93
CA ASP A 22 -1.28 43.77 7.14
C ASP A 22 -0.84 42.30 7.30
N CYS A 23 -1.17 41.38 6.39
CA CYS A 23 -0.70 39.99 6.48
C CYS A 23 -0.60 39.23 5.15
N MET A 24 0.28 38.23 5.13
CA MET A 24 0.41 37.27 4.03
C MET A 24 0.31 35.84 4.59
N SER A 25 -0.65 35.06 4.07
CA SER A 25 -0.79 33.64 4.40
C SER A 25 -0.17 32.78 3.31
N ILE A 26 0.65 31.82 3.73
CA ILE A 26 1.28 30.86 2.83
C ILE A 26 0.84 29.46 3.22
N THR A 27 0.01 28.85 2.37
CA THR A 27 -0.52 27.51 2.60
C THR A 27 0.20 26.51 1.71
N ARG A 28 0.78 25.47 2.32
CA ARG A 28 1.25 24.30 1.56
C ARG A 28 0.04 23.46 1.22
N GLN A 29 -0.27 23.33 -0.07
CA GLN A 29 -1.26 22.37 -0.52
C GLN A 29 -0.53 21.05 -0.73
N GLN A 30 -0.72 20.12 0.21
CA GLN A 30 -0.29 18.76 -0.03
C GLN A 30 -1.18 18.21 -1.14
N PRO A 31 -0.62 17.70 -2.25
CA PRO A 31 -1.43 17.04 -3.26
C PRO A 31 -2.21 15.95 -2.55
N GLN A 32 -3.53 15.92 -2.76
CA GLN A 32 -4.37 14.85 -2.28
C GLN A 32 -3.73 13.55 -2.77
N PRO A 33 -3.50 12.55 -1.88
CA PRO A 33 -2.95 11.29 -2.33
C PRO A 33 -3.83 10.81 -3.48
N GLU A 34 -3.25 10.71 -4.68
CA GLU A 34 -3.91 10.00 -5.77
C GLU A 34 -4.23 8.64 -5.17
N LEU A 35 -5.53 8.32 -5.03
CA LEU A 35 -5.94 7.01 -4.55
C LEU A 35 -5.20 6.01 -5.44
N PRO A 36 -4.28 5.19 -4.87
CA PRO A 36 -3.44 4.35 -5.69
C PRO A 36 -4.36 3.53 -6.58
N THR A 37 -4.19 3.65 -7.90
CA THR A 37 -4.84 2.74 -8.85
C THR A 37 -4.62 1.33 -8.32
N GLU A 38 -5.72 0.60 -8.06
CA GLU A 38 -5.60 -0.73 -7.45
C GLU A 38 -4.56 -1.55 -8.21
N PRO A 39 -3.58 -2.14 -7.53
CA PRO A 39 -2.53 -2.88 -8.21
C PRO A 39 -3.18 -4.05 -8.96
N GLU A 40 -2.66 -4.34 -10.16
CA GLU A 40 -3.24 -5.33 -11.08
C GLU A 40 -3.51 -6.68 -10.39
N VAL A 41 -2.62 -7.07 -9.47
CA VAL A 41 -2.76 -8.28 -8.66
C VAL A 41 -4.06 -8.31 -7.84
N VAL A 42 -4.48 -7.20 -7.23
CA VAL A 42 -5.71 -7.11 -6.44
C VAL A 42 -6.92 -7.28 -7.34
N THR A 43 -6.92 -6.62 -8.50
CA THR A 43 -8.02 -6.76 -9.47
C THR A 43 -8.13 -8.19 -10.01
N THR A 44 -6.99 -8.84 -10.25
CA THR A 44 -6.91 -10.22 -10.73
C THR A 44 -7.38 -11.21 -9.67
N LEU A 45 -6.95 -11.03 -8.42
CA LEU A 45 -7.40 -11.83 -7.29
C LEU A 45 -8.91 -11.71 -7.08
N ARG A 46 -9.48 -10.49 -7.14
CA ARG A 46 -10.94 -10.30 -7.05
C ARG A 46 -11.69 -11.08 -8.13
N LYS A 47 -11.21 -11.06 -9.37
CA LYS A 47 -11.80 -11.84 -10.47
C LYS A 47 -11.67 -13.35 -10.24
N ALA A 48 -10.53 -13.81 -9.74
CA ALA A 48 -10.29 -15.22 -9.44
C ALA A 48 -11.17 -15.72 -8.29
N CYS A 49 -11.31 -14.95 -7.21
CA CYS A 49 -12.15 -15.30 -6.05
C CYS A 49 -13.63 -15.48 -6.40
N LYS A 50 -14.14 -14.71 -7.38
CA LYS A 50 -15.52 -14.87 -7.90
C LYS A 50 -15.76 -16.23 -8.57
N LYS A 51 -14.72 -16.91 -9.06
CA LYS A 51 -14.82 -18.21 -9.74
C LYS A 51 -14.71 -19.40 -8.77
N LEU A 52 -14.48 -19.14 -7.49
CA LEU A 52 -14.31 -20.20 -6.49
C LEU A 52 -15.67 -20.68 -6.00
N SER A 53 -15.79 -21.99 -5.79
CA SER A 53 -16.96 -22.55 -5.10
C SER A 53 -16.91 -22.20 -3.61
N ALA A 54 -18.07 -22.22 -2.96
CA ALA A 54 -18.19 -21.98 -1.52
C ALA A 54 -17.26 -22.89 -0.69
N ARG A 55 -17.08 -24.16 -1.11
CA ARG A 55 -16.16 -25.10 -0.46
C ARG A 55 -14.71 -24.62 -0.53
N LYS A 56 -14.24 -24.16 -1.70
CA LYS A 56 -12.87 -23.65 -1.88
C LYS A 56 -12.65 -22.36 -1.10
N GLN A 57 -13.66 -21.49 -1.04
CA GLN A 57 -13.58 -20.26 -0.25
C GLN A 57 -13.36 -20.56 1.24
N ARG A 58 -14.13 -21.49 1.81
CA ARG A 58 -13.95 -21.93 3.21
C ARG A 58 -12.55 -22.48 3.48
N GLN A 59 -12.03 -23.32 2.59
CA GLN A 59 -10.66 -23.86 2.73
C GLN A 59 -9.59 -22.77 2.71
N ILE A 60 -9.76 -21.75 1.87
CA ILE A 60 -8.84 -20.60 1.82
C ILE A 60 -8.94 -19.77 3.11
N GLU A 61 -10.16 -19.53 3.59
CA GLU A 61 -10.39 -18.82 4.85
C GLU A 61 -9.74 -19.54 6.05
N GLU A 62 -9.96 -20.85 6.19
CA GLU A 62 -9.33 -21.69 7.20
C GLU A 62 -7.80 -21.62 7.11
N PHE A 63 -7.24 -21.69 5.90
CA PHE A 63 -5.80 -21.58 5.68
C PHE A 63 -5.25 -20.21 6.09
N ILE A 64 -5.93 -19.12 5.72
CA ILE A 64 -5.57 -17.76 6.13
C ILE A 64 -5.60 -17.64 7.66
N GLN A 65 -6.61 -18.21 8.31
CA GLN A 65 -6.74 -18.21 9.77
C GLN A 65 -5.51 -18.86 10.43
N VAL A 66 -5.07 -20.03 9.93
CA VAL A 66 -3.86 -20.70 10.43
C VAL A 66 -2.63 -19.81 10.24
N LEU A 67 -2.42 -19.23 9.06
CA LEU A 67 -1.26 -18.35 8.82
C LEU A 67 -1.29 -17.10 9.71
N ALA A 68 -2.46 -16.51 9.92
CA ALA A 68 -2.63 -15.36 10.80
C ALA A 68 -2.27 -15.69 12.26
N THR A 69 -2.58 -16.90 12.74
CA THR A 69 -2.16 -17.35 14.08
C THR A 69 -0.65 -17.54 14.18
N LEU A 70 0.00 -18.04 13.14
CA LEU A 70 1.45 -18.20 13.10
C LEU A 70 2.18 -16.84 13.12
N GLN A 71 1.65 -15.83 12.43
CA GLN A 71 2.23 -14.47 12.40
C GLN A 71 2.13 -13.73 13.74
N LYS A 72 1.20 -14.13 14.63
CA LYS A 72 1.07 -13.56 15.99
C LYS A 72 2.16 -14.04 16.95
N ARG A 73 2.92 -15.07 16.58
CA ARG A 73 4.16 -15.39 17.30
C ARG A 73 5.15 -14.28 16.96
N PRO A 74 5.76 -13.59 17.95
CA PRO A 74 6.79 -12.61 17.67
C PRO A 74 7.83 -13.30 16.79
N ARG A 75 8.00 -12.83 15.56
CA ARG A 75 9.25 -13.11 14.86
C ARG A 75 10.31 -12.62 15.84
N LYS A 76 11.20 -13.50 16.30
CA LYS A 76 12.41 -13.09 17.02
C LYS A 76 13.28 -12.32 16.02
N ILE A 77 12.84 -11.11 15.67
CA ILE A 77 13.67 -10.11 15.05
C ILE A 77 14.45 -9.59 16.24
N PRO A 78 15.75 -9.88 16.38
CA PRO A 78 16.53 -9.27 17.44
C PRO A 78 16.36 -7.76 17.31
N GLU A 79 15.99 -7.10 18.41
CA GLU A 79 15.83 -5.65 18.46
C GLU A 79 17.12 -5.01 17.92
N GLY A 80 17.04 -4.42 16.72
CA GLY A 80 18.18 -3.80 16.03
C GLY A 80 18.56 -4.40 14.67
N LEU A 81 18.05 -5.58 14.27
CA LEU A 81 18.34 -6.13 12.94
C LEU A 81 17.28 -5.70 11.91
N VAL A 82 17.51 -4.58 11.25
CA VAL A 82 16.78 -4.21 10.03
C VAL A 82 17.39 -5.01 8.87
N GLU A 83 16.83 -6.18 8.59
CA GLU A 83 17.16 -6.96 7.39
C GLU A 83 16.52 -6.29 6.17
N TRP A 84 17.27 -5.39 5.51
CA TRP A 84 16.90 -4.90 4.19
C TRP A 84 17.04 -6.06 3.20
N ARG A 85 15.93 -6.77 2.92
CA ARG A 85 15.93 -7.70 1.79
C ARG A 85 15.93 -6.89 0.49
N PRO A 86 16.89 -7.14 -0.42
CA PRO A 86 16.81 -6.61 -1.77
C PRO A 86 15.59 -7.24 -2.45
N LEU A 87 14.71 -6.40 -2.98
CA LEU A 87 13.61 -6.81 -3.86
C LEU A 87 14.14 -7.19 -5.23
#